data_AF-A0A7X1TR54-F1
#
_entry.id   AF-A0A7X1TR54-F1
#
_cell.length_a   1.000
_cell.length_b   1.000
_cell.length_c   1.000
_cell.angle_alpha   90.00
_cell.angle_beta   90.00
_cell.angle_gamma   90.00
#
_symmetry.space_group_name_H-M   'P 1'
#
loop_
_entity.id
_entity.type
_entity.pdbx_description
1 polymer ?
#
loop_
_entity_poly.entity_id
_entity_poly.type
_entity_poly.pdbx_seq_one_letter_code
_entity_poly.pdbx_strand_id
1 'polypeptide(L)'
;MSQKNPDLRVPKQVQDNAALGLRLRDEHGYGGTEVGEHMAEKLAAGGDLSPEEVRHVAQYFPRHAHDNLEQTGEDGGKPSRGYIAWLLWGGDEGRAWSEQVSAQLDEAEEN
;
A
#
# COMPACT_ATOMS: atom_id res chain seq x y z
N MET A 1 26.61 9.43 -15.50
CA MET A 1 25.37 8.63 -15.52
C MET A 1 24.27 9.55 -15.04
N SER A 2 23.14 9.69 -15.76
CA SER A 2 22.04 10.52 -15.24
C SER A 2 21.52 9.88 -13.96
N GLN A 3 21.63 10.57 -12.83
CA GLN A 3 20.82 10.30 -11.64
C GLN A 3 19.36 10.40 -12.07
N LYS A 4 18.72 9.24 -12.27
CA LYS A 4 17.27 9.18 -12.41
C LYS A 4 16.73 9.20 -11.00
N ASN A 5 16.20 10.35 -10.57
CA ASN A 5 15.41 10.39 -9.36
C ASN A 5 14.22 9.42 -9.52
N PRO A 6 13.92 8.59 -8.52
CA PRO A 6 12.84 7.63 -8.60
C PRO A 6 11.48 8.35 -8.69
N ASP A 7 10.52 7.73 -9.40
CA ASP A 7 9.17 8.26 -9.53
C ASP A 7 8.35 7.95 -8.27
N LEU A 8 8.06 8.99 -7.49
CA LEU A 8 7.34 8.89 -6.22
C LEU A 8 5.82 8.98 -6.39
N ARG A 9 5.33 9.07 -7.64
CA ARG A 9 3.90 9.14 -7.91
C ARG A 9 3.22 7.82 -7.58
N VAL A 10 2.14 7.90 -6.80
CA VAL A 10 1.30 6.75 -6.47
C VAL A 10 0.61 6.24 -7.74
N PRO A 11 0.86 4.98 -8.17
CA PRO A 11 0.24 4.41 -9.36
C PRO A 11 -1.28 4.28 -9.22
N LYS A 12 -2.00 4.28 -10.35
CA LYS A 12 -3.47 4.26 -10.34
C LYS A 12 -4.04 3.02 -9.65
N GLN A 13 -3.44 1.85 -9.86
CA GLN A 13 -3.89 0.60 -9.22
C GLN A 13 -3.72 0.65 -7.69
N VAL A 14 -2.65 1.29 -7.21
CA VAL A 14 -2.41 1.49 -5.77
C VAL A 14 -3.50 2.37 -5.16
N GLN A 15 -3.87 3.45 -5.86
CA GLN A 15 -4.97 4.33 -5.45
C GLN A 15 -6.30 3.57 -5.38
N ASP A 16 -6.59 2.76 -6.40
CA ASP A 16 -7.85 2.02 -6.50
C ASP A 16 -7.94 0.93 -5.41
N ASN A 17 -6.83 0.25 -5.11
CA ASN A 17 -6.75 -0.71 -4.00
C ASN A 17 -6.95 -0.05 -2.64
N ALA A 18 -6.28 1.08 -2.39
CA ALA A 18 -6.45 1.83 -1.14
C ALA A 18 -7.89 2.32 -0.96
N ALA A 19 -8.51 2.82 -2.04
CA ALA A 19 -9.91 3.22 -2.03
C ALA A 19 -10.86 2.04 -1.75
N LEU A 20 -10.57 0.85 -2.31
CA LEU A 20 -11.33 -0.35 -2.00
C LEU A 20 -11.16 -0.78 -0.53
N GLY A 21 -9.92 -0.78 -0.02
CA GLY A 21 -9.63 -1.08 1.37
C GLY A 21 -10.38 -0.17 2.35
N LEU A 22 -10.44 1.14 2.06
CA LEU A 22 -11.20 2.11 2.85
C LEU A 22 -12.70 1.78 2.86
N ARG A 23 -13.29 1.44 1.71
CA ARG A 23 -14.70 1.05 1.62
C ARG A 23 -14.99 -0.22 2.42
N LEU A 24 -14.16 -1.26 2.27
CA LEU A 24 -14.33 -2.52 3.00
C LEU A 24 -14.17 -2.33 4.51
N ARG A 25 -13.24 -1.45 4.93
CA ARG A 25 -13.07 -1.09 6.34
C ARG A 25 -14.30 -0.37 6.88
N ASP A 26 -14.86 0.58 6.14
CA ASP A 26 -16.10 1.29 6.51
C ASP A 26 -17.28 0.31 6.65
N GLU A 27 -17.41 -0.62 5.69
CA GLU A 27 -18.49 -1.61 5.68
C GLU A 27 -18.40 -2.62 6.84
N HIS A 28 -17.19 -3.09 7.16
CA HIS A 28 -17.01 -4.20 8.11
C HIS A 28 -16.49 -3.77 9.49
N GLY A 29 -15.97 -2.56 9.63
CA GLY A 29 -15.45 -2.02 10.90
C GLY A 29 -14.13 -2.63 11.37
N TYR A 30 -13.36 -3.26 10.47
CA TYR A 30 -12.06 -3.85 10.79
C TYR A 30 -11.08 -3.83 9.61
N GLY A 31 -9.84 -4.25 9.85
CA GLY A 31 -8.84 -4.46 8.79
C GLY A 31 -7.71 -3.45 8.77
N GLY A 32 -7.47 -2.70 9.83
CA GLY A 32 -6.32 -1.78 9.88
C GLY A 32 -6.30 -0.98 11.18
N THR A 33 -5.20 -0.27 11.40
CA THR A 33 -5.08 0.76 12.45
C THR A 33 -5.36 2.14 11.85
N GLU A 34 -5.48 3.17 12.69
CA GLU A 34 -5.60 4.57 12.25
C GLU A 34 -4.43 4.99 11.34
N VAL A 35 -3.22 4.46 11.59
CA VAL A 35 -2.04 4.69 10.72
C VAL A 35 -2.27 4.12 9.32
N GLY A 36 -2.80 2.91 9.23
CA GLY A 36 -3.09 2.27 7.94
C GLY A 36 -4.23 2.98 7.20
N GLU A 37 -5.25 3.47 7.92
CA GLU A 37 -6.34 4.26 7.35
C GLU A 37 -5.83 5.58 6.77
N HIS A 38 -5.06 6.36 7.53
CA HIS A 38 -4.49 7.62 7.01
C HIS A 38 -3.53 7.40 5.84
N MET A 39 -2.74 6.33 5.84
CA MET A 39 -1.92 6.01 4.68
C MET A 39 -2.79 5.65 3.47
N ALA A 40 -3.86 4.89 3.66
CA ALA A 40 -4.80 4.55 2.60
C ALA A 40 -5.49 5.79 2.01
N GLU A 41 -5.88 6.76 2.83
CA GLU A 41 -6.46 8.03 2.35
C GLU A 41 -5.48 8.78 1.44
N LYS A 42 -4.20 8.82 1.82
CA LYS A 42 -3.15 9.45 1.01
C LYS A 42 -2.91 8.69 -0.29
N LEU A 43 -2.80 7.36 -0.21
CA LEU A 43 -2.63 6.51 -1.38
C LEU A 43 -3.83 6.65 -2.33
N ALA A 44 -5.06 6.66 -1.82
CA ALA A 44 -6.27 6.80 -2.62
C ALA A 44 -6.41 8.20 -3.26
N ALA A 45 -5.95 9.25 -2.60
CA ALA A 45 -5.89 10.60 -3.16
C ALA A 45 -4.86 10.70 -4.31
N GLY A 46 -3.84 9.85 -4.30
CA GLY A 46 -2.77 9.81 -5.28
C GLY A 46 -1.80 10.99 -5.13
N GLY A 47 -1.21 11.41 -6.25
CA GLY A 47 -0.12 12.39 -6.24
C GLY A 47 1.22 11.75 -5.89
N ASP A 48 2.15 12.56 -5.41
CA ASP A 48 3.51 12.14 -5.09
C ASP A 48 3.64 11.98 -3.57
N LEU A 49 4.24 10.88 -3.11
CA LEU A 49 4.60 10.68 -1.70
C LEU A 49 6.02 11.15 -1.42
N SER A 50 6.33 11.39 -0.14
CA SER A 50 7.72 11.62 0.27
C SER A 50 8.55 10.31 0.21
N PRO A 51 9.88 10.38 0.08
CA PRO A 51 10.74 9.19 0.16
C PRO A 51 10.50 8.35 1.42
N GLU A 52 10.31 9.00 2.56
CA GLU A 52 10.03 8.36 3.85
C GLU A 52 8.68 7.64 3.83
N GLU A 53 7.67 8.23 3.21
CA GLU A 53 6.34 7.63 3.08
C GLU A 53 6.36 6.39 2.18
N VAL A 54 7.10 6.44 1.07
CA VAL A 54 7.26 5.26 0.20
C VAL A 54 7.97 4.13 0.93
N ARG A 55 9.05 4.44 1.68
CA ARG A 55 9.72 3.45 2.53
C ARG A 55 8.79 2.88 3.60
N HIS A 56 7.94 3.72 4.20
CA HIS A 56 6.95 3.27 5.18
C HIS A 56 5.94 2.30 4.56
N VAL A 57 5.48 2.56 3.34
CA VAL A 57 4.62 1.64 2.57
C VAL A 57 5.35 0.33 2.28
N ALA A 58 6.60 0.38 1.81
CA ALA A 58 7.40 -0.82 1.52
C ALA A 58 7.61 -1.70 2.76
N GLN A 59 7.88 -1.10 3.92
CA GLN A 59 8.10 -1.82 5.18
C GLN A 59 6.85 -2.52 5.72
N TYR A 60 5.66 -2.20 5.22
CA TYR A 60 4.41 -2.86 5.62
C TYR A 60 4.36 -4.32 5.15
N PHE A 61 4.56 -4.55 3.86
CA PHE A 61 4.28 -5.83 3.22
C PHE A 61 5.05 -7.04 3.78
N PRO A 62 6.38 -7.00 4.04
CA PRO A 62 7.09 -8.19 4.53
C PRO A 62 6.60 -8.63 5.92
N ARG A 63 6.06 -7.71 6.73
CA ARG A 63 5.49 -8.03 8.06
C ARG A 63 4.11 -8.69 7.98
N HIS A 64 3.42 -8.52 6.86
CA HIS A 64 2.03 -8.94 6.65
C HIS A 64 1.86 -9.96 5.53
N ALA A 65 2.95 -10.44 4.92
CA ALA A 65 2.94 -11.41 3.82
C ALA A 65 2.34 -12.79 4.21
N HIS A 66 2.25 -13.09 5.50
CA HIS A 66 1.67 -14.33 6.03
C HIS A 66 0.27 -14.16 6.61
N ASP A 67 -0.32 -12.97 6.49
CA ASP A 67 -1.72 -12.77 6.87
C ASP A 67 -2.64 -13.57 5.93
N ASN A 68 -3.88 -13.79 6.35
CA ASN A 68 -4.87 -14.45 5.50
C ASN A 68 -5.30 -13.48 4.37
N LEU A 69 -4.69 -13.56 3.20
CA LEU A 69 -4.98 -12.69 2.05
C LEU A 69 -5.97 -13.32 1.05
N GLU A 70 -6.17 -14.63 1.10
CA GLU A 70 -7.01 -15.39 0.14
C GLU A 70 -8.51 -15.20 0.39
N GLN A 71 -8.90 -14.84 1.62
CA GLN A 71 -10.29 -14.55 1.94
C GLN A 71 -10.64 -13.11 1.55
N THR A 72 -10.95 -12.93 0.27
CA THR A 72 -11.25 -11.64 -0.38
C THR A 72 -12.67 -11.12 -0.11
N GLY A 73 -13.58 -11.98 0.34
CA GLY A 73 -15.01 -11.65 0.44
C GLY A 73 -15.78 -11.86 -0.87
N GLU A 74 -15.15 -12.44 -1.89
CA GLU A 74 -15.85 -12.96 -3.06
C GLU A 74 -16.92 -14.00 -2.66
N ASP A 75 -17.89 -14.22 -3.55
CA ASP A 75 -19.05 -15.12 -3.35
C ASP A 75 -19.98 -14.74 -2.18
N GLY A 76 -19.99 -13.47 -1.78
CA GLY A 76 -20.84 -12.95 -0.69
C GLY A 76 -20.30 -13.29 0.71
N GLY A 77 -19.04 -13.74 0.79
CA GLY A 77 -18.33 -13.94 2.04
C GLY A 77 -17.84 -12.62 2.65
N LYS A 78 -17.40 -12.68 3.91
CA LYS A 78 -16.71 -11.55 4.54
C LYS A 78 -15.21 -11.60 4.19
N PRO A 79 -14.58 -10.47 3.79
CA PRO A 79 -13.13 -10.40 3.67
C PRO A 79 -12.46 -10.59 5.02
N SER A 80 -11.25 -11.12 5.03
CA SER A 80 -10.44 -11.20 6.24
C SER A 80 -9.92 -9.81 6.65
N ARG A 81 -9.46 -9.72 7.90
CA ARG A 81 -8.76 -8.52 8.40
C ARG A 81 -7.47 -8.25 7.62
N GLY A 82 -6.76 -9.31 7.24
CA GLY A 82 -5.49 -9.24 6.52
C GLY A 82 -5.68 -8.70 5.11
N TYR A 83 -6.70 -9.17 4.39
CA TYR A 83 -7.01 -8.71 3.04
C TYR A 83 -7.38 -7.22 3.00
N ILE A 84 -8.26 -6.77 3.90
CA ILE A 84 -8.60 -5.34 3.99
C ILE A 84 -7.34 -4.52 4.31
N ALA A 85 -6.52 -4.97 5.26
CA ALA A 85 -5.28 -4.28 5.62
C ALA A 85 -4.32 -4.19 4.43
N TRP A 86 -4.17 -5.29 3.69
CA TRP A 86 -3.35 -5.34 2.49
C TRP A 86 -3.79 -4.31 1.45
N LEU A 87 -5.10 -4.21 1.21
CA LEU A 87 -5.66 -3.21 0.29
C LEU A 87 -5.47 -1.78 0.78
N LEU A 88 -5.62 -1.49 2.08
CA LEU A 88 -5.36 -0.16 2.64
C LEU A 88 -3.94 0.33 2.33
N TRP A 89 -2.97 -0.58 2.29
CA TRP A 89 -1.58 -0.26 1.94
C TRP A 89 -1.28 -0.31 0.44
N GLY A 90 -2.29 -0.56 -0.39
CA GLY A 90 -2.18 -0.48 -1.85
C GLY A 90 -2.12 -1.83 -2.56
N GLY A 91 -2.29 -2.95 -1.85
CA GLY A 91 -2.31 -4.29 -2.43
C GLY A 91 -0.97 -4.74 -3.01
N ASP A 92 -1.00 -5.75 -3.88
CA ASP A 92 0.21 -6.29 -4.51
C ASP A 92 0.91 -5.24 -5.39
N GLU A 93 0.14 -4.36 -6.03
CA GLU A 93 0.67 -3.23 -6.79
C GLU A 93 1.36 -2.21 -5.89
N GLY A 94 0.82 -1.97 -4.68
CA GLY A 94 1.44 -1.12 -3.67
C GLY A 94 2.77 -1.69 -3.19
N ARG A 95 2.83 -3.02 -2.98
CA ARG A 95 4.06 -3.73 -2.64
C ARG A 95 5.12 -3.57 -3.71
N ALA A 96 4.79 -3.99 -4.94
CA ALA A 96 5.73 -3.97 -6.04
C ALA A 96 6.28 -2.56 -6.33
N TRP A 97 5.41 -1.56 -6.31
CA TRP A 97 5.80 -0.17 -6.52
C TRP A 97 6.70 0.36 -5.40
N SER A 98 6.26 0.23 -4.14
CA SER A 98 6.98 0.82 -3.01
C SER A 98 8.31 0.14 -2.75
N GLU A 99 8.41 -1.18 -2.89
CA GLU A 99 9.68 -1.92 -2.77
C GLU A 99 10.68 -1.48 -3.85
N GLN A 100 10.22 -1.35 -5.10
CA GLN A 100 11.08 -0.90 -6.21
C GLN A 100 11.57 0.53 -5.99
N VAL A 101 10.69 1.45 -5.63
CA VAL A 101 11.03 2.86 -5.41
C VAL A 101 11.93 3.02 -4.17
N SER A 102 11.66 2.28 -3.09
CA SER A 102 12.52 2.26 -1.90
C SER A 102 13.95 1.84 -2.24
N ALA A 103 14.12 0.77 -3.02
CA ALA A 103 15.46 0.33 -3.44
C ALA A 103 16.19 1.39 -4.27
N GLN A 104 15.49 2.06 -5.18
CA GLN A 104 16.05 3.16 -5.97
C GLN A 104 16.46 4.37 -5.13
N LEU A 105 15.71 4.67 -4.07
CA LEU A 105 16.04 5.74 -3.13
C LEU A 105 17.31 5.41 -2.33
N ASP A 106 17.43 4.17 -1.86
CA ASP A 106 18.60 3.71 -1.11
C ASP A 106 19.86 3.75 -1.99
N GLU A 107 19.77 3.26 -3.24
CA GLU A 107 20.86 3.36 -4.22
C GLU A 107 21.27 4.81 -4.54
N ALA A 108 20.32 5.74 -4.54
CA ALA A 108 20.59 7.15 -4.81
C ALA A 108 21.26 7.88 -3.64
N GLU A 109 21.03 7.42 -2.41
CA GLU A 109 21.64 7.99 -1.19
C GLU A 109 23.06 7.45 -0.94
N GLU A 110 23.40 6.26 -1.45
CA GLU A 110 24.72 5.64 -1.33
C GLU A 110 25.77 6.17 -2.34
N ASN A 111 25.36 6.95 -3.35
CA ASN A 111 26.22 7.46 -4.44
C ASN A 111 26.51 8.97 -4.34
#